data_AF-A0A382TSH7-F1
#
_entry.id   AF-A0A382TSH7-F1
#
_cell.length_a   1.000
_cell.length_b   1.000
_cell.length_c   1.000
_cell.angle_alpha   90.00
_cell.angle_beta   90.00
_cell.angle_gamma   90.00
#
_symmetry.space_group_name_H-M   'P 1'
#
loop_
_entity.id
_entity.type
_entity.pdbx_description
1 polymer ?
#
loop_
_entity_poly.entity_id
_entity_poly.type
_entity_poly.pdbx_seq_one_letter_code
_entity_poly.pdbx_strand_id
1 'polypeptide(L)' 'MQCAKILDLSKLSGIVEYLPEELYIKVKACTPIAEIEETLKKNNQQLAFEPIDFGYIVSSKSNKGTAAGYLSCNFSGSRR' A
#
# COMPACT_ATOMS: atom_id res chain seq x y z
N MET A 1 13.00 9.49 17.39
CA MET A 1 12.08 10.63 17.54
C MET A 1 11.06 10.25 18.60
N GLN A 2 10.91 11.04 19.66
CA GLN A 2 9.89 10.80 20.69
C GLN A 2 8.83 11.89 20.57
N CYS A 3 7.62 11.49 20.15
CA CYS A 3 6.46 12.37 20.06
C CYS A 3 5.69 12.28 21.37
N ALA A 4 5.15 13.39 21.88
CA ALA A 4 4.32 13.40 23.09
C ALA A 4 3.01 12.59 22.94
N LYS A 5 2.60 12.29 21.70
CA LYS A 5 1.41 11.50 21.38
C LYS A 5 1.61 10.73 20.07
N ILE A 6 1.08 9.50 20.03
CA ILE A 6 1.03 8.69 18.81
C ILE A 6 -0.26 9.04 18.08
N LEU A 7 -0.15 9.41 16.80
CA LEU A 7 -1.29 9.60 15.90
C LEU A 7 -1.47 8.31 15.09
N ASP A 8 -2.57 7.60 15.34
CA ASP A 8 -2.96 6.43 14.54
C ASP A 8 -4.02 6.81 13.51
N LEU A 9 -3.68 6.65 12.23
CA LEU A 9 -4.55 6.90 11.08
C LEU A 9 -4.96 5.62 10.37
N SER A 10 -4.71 4.44 10.95
CA SER A 10 -4.99 3.13 10.35
C SER A 10 -6.45 2.97 9.88
N LYS A 11 -7.40 3.67 10.52
CA LYS A 11 -8.82 3.67 10.14
C LYS A 11 -9.13 4.47 8.85
N LEU A 12 -8.20 5.28 8.35
CA LEU A 12 -8.31 5.97 7.06
C LEU A 12 -7.91 5.02 5.91
N SER A 13 -8.54 3.85 5.88
CA SER A 13 -8.28 2.74 4.96
C SER A 13 -9.53 2.40 4.13
N GLY A 14 -9.29 1.80 2.97
CA GLY A 14 -10.29 1.25 2.06
C GLY A 14 -10.15 1.75 0.63
N ILE A 15 -10.71 0.99 -0.30
CA ILE A 15 -10.82 1.32 -1.72
C ILE A 15 -12.08 2.17 -1.92
N VAL A 16 -11.93 3.33 -2.57
CA VAL A 16 -13.03 4.27 -2.83
C VAL A 16 -13.68 3.97 -4.18
N GLU A 17 -12.85 3.70 -5.20
CA GLU A 17 -13.30 3.48 -6.57
C GLU A 17 -12.26 2.64 -7.31
N TYR A 18 -12.71 1.75 -8.17
CA TYR A 18 -11.82 0.91 -8.98
C TYR A 18 -12.47 0.65 -10.34
N LEU A 19 -11.80 1.13 -11.39
CA LEU A 19 -12.22 1.02 -12.79
C LEU A 19 -11.17 0.18 -13.52
N PRO A 20 -11.33 -1.16 -13.57
CA PRO A 20 -10.30 -2.05 -14.09
C PRO A 20 -10.04 -1.82 -15.59
N GLU A 21 -11.05 -1.47 -16.37
CA GLU A 21 -10.91 -1.18 -17.81
C GLU A 21 -10.04 0.05 -18.09
N GLU A 22 -10.02 1.01 -17.16
CA GLU A 22 -9.21 2.23 -17.26
C GLU A 22 -7.85 2.12 -16.56
N LEU A 23 -7.52 0.95 -16.00
CA LEU A 23 -6.34 0.74 -15.14
C LEU A 23 -6.28 1.76 -13.98
N TYR A 24 -7.44 2.12 -13.44
CA TYR A 24 -7.59 3.18 -12.44
C TYR A 24 -8.07 2.63 -11.10
N ILE A 25 -7.40 3.04 -10.02
CA ILE A 25 -7.83 2.73 -8.66
C ILE A 25 -7.64 3.95 -7.74
N LYS A 26 -8.67 4.25 -6.95
CA LYS A 26 -8.70 5.30 -5.93
C LYS A 26 -8.83 4.65 -4.56
N VAL A 27 -7.88 4.94 -3.69
CA VAL A 27 -7.82 4.38 -2.33
C VAL A 27 -7.63 5.48 -1.30
N LYS A 28 -8.02 5.21 -0.06
CA LYS A 28 -7.66 6.09 1.06
C LYS A 28 -6.17 5.97 1.39
N ALA A 29 -5.64 7.00 2.05
CA ALA A 29 -4.21 7.13 2.33
C ALA A 29 -3.61 5.93 3.07
N CYS A 30 -4.30 5.40 4.07
CA CYS A 30 -3.79 4.31 4.91
C CYS A 30 -4.22 2.91 4.44
N THR A 31 -4.72 2.78 3.21
CA THR A 31 -5.06 1.47 2.63
C THR A 31 -3.79 0.61 2.52
N PRO A 32 -3.78 -0.61 3.10
CA PRO A 32 -2.66 -1.53 2.99
C PRO A 32 -2.36 -1.89 1.54
N ILE A 33 -1.08 -1.95 1.18
CA ILE A 33 -0.66 -2.38 -0.17
C ILE A 33 -1.13 -3.82 -0.46
N ALA A 34 -1.16 -4.69 0.56
CA ALA A 34 -1.65 -6.06 0.41
C ALA A 34 -3.12 -6.11 -0.06
N GLU A 35 -4.00 -5.25 0.48
CA GLU A 35 -5.41 -5.16 0.08
C GLU A 35 -5.55 -4.67 -1.37
N ILE A 36 -4.70 -3.73 -1.78
CA ILE A 36 -4.65 -3.22 -3.16
C ILE A 36 -4.22 -4.34 -4.11
N GLU A 37 -3.13 -5.05 -3.80
CA GLU A 37 -2.64 -6.18 -4.60
C GLU A 37 -3.68 -7.29 -4.73
N GLU A 38 -4.39 -7.65 -3.64
CA GLU A 38 -5.48 -8.64 -3.69
C GLU A 38 -6.62 -8.20 -4.60
N THR A 39 -6.98 -6.91 -4.58
CA THR A 39 -8.05 -6.38 -5.43
C THR A 39 -7.67 -6.35 -6.90
N LEU A 40 -6.43 -5.96 -7.21
CA LEU A 40 -5.91 -5.98 -8.58
C LEU A 40 -5.79 -7.41 -9.12
N LYS A 41 -5.33 -8.37 -8.29
CA LYS A 41 -5.20 -9.78 -8.67
C LYS A 41 -6.53 -10.40 -9.13
N LYS A 42 -7.66 -9.99 -8.54
CA LYS A 42 -9.00 -10.46 -8.96
C LYS A 42 -9.31 -10.15 -10.44
N ASN A 43 -8.64 -9.17 -11.03
CA ASN A 43 -8.79 -8.77 -12.43
C ASN A 43 -7.53 -9.07 -13.27
N ASN A 44 -6.64 -9.95 -12.78
CA ASN A 44 -5.33 -10.23 -13.40
C ASN A 44 -4.46 -8.96 -13.59
N GLN A 45 -4.63 -7.98 -12.70
CA GLN A 45 -3.88 -6.73 -12.72
C GLN A 45 -2.86 -6.69 -11.57
N GLN A 46 -1.91 -5.76 -11.69
CA GLN A 46 -0.88 -5.53 -10.70
C GLN A 46 -0.43 -4.07 -10.72
N LEU A 47 0.20 -3.62 -9.64
CA LEU A 47 0.89 -2.34 -9.60
C LEU A 47 2.07 -2.33 -10.58
N ALA A 48 2.41 -1.17 -11.14
CA ALA A 48 3.51 -1.04 -12.10
C ALA A 48 4.91 -1.22 -11.48
N PHE A 49 5.02 -1.16 -10.15
CA PHE A 49 6.25 -1.36 -9.38
C PHE A 49 6.07 -2.52 -8.39
N GLU A 50 7.17 -3.08 -7.91
CA GLU A 50 7.13 -4.13 -6.90
C GLU A 50 7.15 -3.50 -5.50
N PRO A 51 6.13 -3.76 -4.65
CA PRO A 51 6.17 -3.23 -3.30
C PRO A 51 7.23 -3.92 -2.44
N ILE A 52 8.11 -3.12 -1.86
CA ILE A 52 9.10 -3.51 -0.85
C ILE A 52 8.38 -3.95 0.44
N ASP A 53 8.77 -5.11 0.95
CA ASP A 53 8.27 -5.64 2.21
C ASP A 53 9.29 -5.41 3.35
N PHE A 54 9.13 -4.30 4.07
CA PHE A 54 9.96 -3.98 5.23
C PHE A 54 9.58 -4.79 6.48
N GLY A 55 8.43 -5.46 6.47
CA GLY A 55 7.91 -6.16 7.65
C GLY A 55 8.82 -7.26 8.17
N TYR A 56 9.51 -7.96 7.26
CA TYR A 56 10.45 -9.02 7.62
C TYR A 56 11.67 -8.52 8.39
N ILE A 57 12.09 -7.28 8.13
CA ILE A 57 13.22 -6.64 8.83
C ILE A 57 12.82 -6.27 10.26
N VAL A 58 11.60 -5.76 10.45
CA VAL A 58 11.17 -5.19 11.74
C VAL A 58 10.51 -6.22 12.66
N SER A 59 9.72 -7.13 12.09
CA SER A 59 8.77 -7.97 12.84
C SER A 59 8.73 -9.43 12.39
N SER A 60 9.64 -9.84 11.49
CA SER A 60 9.68 -11.19 10.88
C SER A 60 8.35 -11.63 10.23
N LYS A 61 7.48 -10.68 9.89
CA LYS A 61 6.17 -10.91 9.24
C LYS A 61 6.04 -9.97 8.05
N SER A 62 5.33 -10.40 7.01
CA SER A 62 5.06 -9.54 5.86
C SER A 62 4.30 -8.27 6.26
N ASN A 63 4.82 -7.12 5.87
CA ASN A 63 4.17 -5.83 5.97
C ASN A 63 4.71 -4.90 4.88
N LYS A 64 3.97 -4.85 3.78
CA LYS A 64 4.24 -3.97 2.63
C LYS A 64 3.82 -2.52 2.88
N GLY A 65 3.36 -2.13 4.06
CA GLY A 65 2.95 -0.76 4.36
C GLY A 65 1.65 -0.32 3.67
N THR A 66 1.48 1.00 3.49
CA THR A 66 0.25 1.64 3.02
C THR A 66 0.51 2.52 1.79
N ALA A 67 -0.56 2.86 1.05
CA ALA A 67 -0.47 3.68 -0.16
C ALA A 67 0.21 5.05 0.07
N ALA A 68 -0.16 5.76 1.14
CA ALA A 68 0.48 7.03 1.49
C ALA A 68 1.93 6.85 1.92
N GLY A 69 2.29 5.74 2.56
CA GLY A 69 3.69 5.43 2.89
C GLY A 69 4.58 5.36 1.64
N TYR A 70 4.07 4.74 0.57
CA TYR A 70 4.77 4.68 -0.72
C TYR A 70 4.91 6.05 -1.36
N LEU A 71 3.84 6.84 -1.36
CA LEU A 71 3.84 8.20 -1.91
C LEU A 71 4.79 9.12 -1.15
N SER A 72 4.71 9.15 0.18
CA SER A 72 5.48 10.07 1.03
C SER A 72 6.97 9.75 1.04
N CYS A 73 7.33 8.47 0.96
CA CYS A 73 8.73 8.05 0.95
C CYS A 73 9.27 7.82 -0.46
N ASN A 74 8.47 8.08 -1.50
CA ASN A 74 8.78 7.80 -2.90
C ASN A 74 9.34 6.38 -3.11
N PHE A 75 8.72 5.40 -2.44
CA PHE A 75 9.14 4.01 -2.57
C PHE A 75 8.64 3.44 -3.90
N SER A 76 9.57 2.82 -4.63
CA SER A 76 9.28 2.10 -5.87
C SER A 76 10.28 0.96 -5.99
N GLY A 77 9.82 -0.29 -6.12
CA GLY A 77 10.69 -1.43 -6.40
C GLY A 77 10.84 -1.70 -7.89
N SER A 78 12.00 -2.23 -8.28
CA SER A 78 12.21 -2.77 -9.63
C SER A 78 11.25 -3.94 -9.87
N ARG A 79 10.70 -4.05 -11.08
CA ARG A 79 10.03 -5.28 -11.56
C ARG A 79 10.88 -6.02 -12.60
N ARG A 80 12.17 -5.69 -12.65
CA ARG A 80 13.17 -6.19 -13.59
C ARG A 80 14.45 -6.54 -12.86
#